data_AF-A0A9P1KAX5-F1
#
_entry.id   AF-A0A9P1KAX5-F1
#
_cell.length_a   1.000
_cell.length_b   1.000
_cell.length_c   1.000
_cell.angle_alpha   90.00
_cell.angle_beta   90.00
_cell.angle_gamma   90.00
#
_symmetry.space_group_name_H-M   'P 1'
#
loop_
_entity.id
_entity.type
_entity.pdbx_description
1 polymer ?
#
loop_
_entity_poly.entity_id
_entity_poly.type
_entity_poly.pdbx_seq_one_letter_code
_entity_poly.pdbx_strand_id
1 'polypeptide(L)'
;MDTQKILNNPESNREDNQVSIQEQFHQEIEQTPDEILAIALEFLLFMRSRASDSSRSTAASILKTLEKIGQWEGDDLEECLELVHTSRGQLYISTDDTDTQALKAD
;
A
#
# COMPACT_ATOMS: atom_id res chain seq x y z
N MET A 1 65.18 -19.79 13.30
CA MET A 1 64.03 -20.30 14.07
C MET A 1 62.87 -19.41 13.67
N ASP A 2 62.35 -19.74 12.50
CA ASP A 2 61.37 -19.02 11.71
C ASP A 2 59.98 -19.53 12.06
N THR A 3 59.12 -18.67 12.60
CA THR A 3 57.68 -18.90 12.58
C THR A 3 56.94 -17.57 12.69
N GLN A 4 56.92 -16.79 11.61
CA GLN A 4 55.84 -15.83 11.39
C GLN A 4 54.87 -16.47 10.41
N LYS A 5 54.00 -17.33 10.95
CA LYS A 5 52.87 -17.91 10.23
C LYS A 5 51.76 -16.85 10.22
N ILE A 6 51.88 -15.88 9.33
CA ILE A 6 50.78 -14.97 9.01
C ILE A 6 49.74 -15.84 8.29
N LEU A 7 48.70 -16.20 9.04
CA LEU A 7 47.51 -16.84 8.51
C LEU A 7 46.80 -15.80 7.64
N ASN A 8 47.10 -15.83 6.34
CA ASN A 8 46.33 -15.10 5.34
C ASN A 8 44.90 -15.66 5.37
N ASN A 9 44.02 -14.97 6.09
CA ASN A 9 42.59 -15.21 6.02
C ASN A 9 42.10 -14.68 4.66
N PRO A 10 41.62 -15.52 3.73
CA PRO A 10 41.11 -15.05 2.44
C PRO A 10 39.76 -14.33 2.55
N GLU A 11 39.16 -14.23 3.74
CA GLU A 11 37.82 -13.65 3.91
C GLU A 11 37.80 -12.12 4.07
N SER A 12 38.96 -11.45 4.09
CA SER A 12 39.02 -9.97 4.20
C SER A 12 38.76 -9.22 2.89
N ASN A 13 38.60 -9.90 1.75
CA ASN A 13 38.43 -9.27 0.42
C ASN A 13 37.01 -9.40 -0.16
N ARG A 14 36.00 -9.69 0.66
CA ARG A 14 34.61 -9.86 0.20
C ARG A 14 33.70 -8.65 0.43
N GLU A 15 34.21 -7.55 0.98
CA GLU A 15 33.41 -6.36 1.30
C GLU A 15 33.51 -5.23 0.26
N ASP A 16 34.41 -5.32 -0.74
CA ASP A 16 34.71 -4.20 -1.67
C ASP A 16 34.16 -4.36 -3.10
N ASN A 17 33.11 -5.16 -3.31
CA ASN A 17 32.46 -5.19 -4.63
C ASN A 17 30.93 -5.17 -4.54
N GLN A 18 30.40 -4.36 -3.64
CA GLN A 18 29.00 -4.01 -3.66
C GLN A 18 28.79 -2.94 -4.73
N VAL A 19 28.50 -3.36 -5.96
CA VAL A 19 28.10 -2.47 -7.05
C VAL A 19 26.99 -1.56 -6.53
N SER A 20 27.06 -0.25 -6.80
CA SER A 20 26.03 0.68 -6.36
C SER A 20 24.67 0.25 -6.92
N ILE A 21 23.59 0.40 -6.16
CA ILE A 21 22.23 0.09 -6.63
C ILE A 21 21.94 0.76 -7.98
N GLN A 22 22.50 1.96 -8.21
CA GLN A 22 22.39 2.65 -9.50
C GLN A 22 23.11 1.93 -10.64
N GLU A 23 24.29 1.38 -10.39
CA GLU A 23 25.08 0.66 -11.39
C GLU A 23 24.43 -0.67 -11.74
N GLN A 24 23.94 -1.40 -10.73
CA GLN A 24 23.18 -2.62 -10.95
C GLN A 24 21.91 -2.35 -11.75
N PHE A 25 21.21 -1.26 -11.46
CA PHE A 25 20.00 -0.87 -12.18
C PHE A 25 20.29 -0.50 -13.64
N HIS A 26 21.38 0.21 -13.93
CA HIS A 26 21.79 0.51 -15.31
C HIS A 26 22.13 -0.77 -16.09
N GLN A 27 22.89 -1.69 -15.49
CA GLN A 27 23.24 -2.97 -16.12
C GLN A 27 22.00 -3.81 -16.46
N GLU A 28 21.01 -3.81 -15.57
CA GLU A 28 19.75 -4.54 -15.78
C GLU A 28 18.91 -3.89 -16.89
N ILE A 29 18.85 -2.56 -16.95
CA ILE A 29 18.12 -1.82 -18.01
C ILE A 29 18.69 -2.16 -19.40
N GLU A 30 20.01 -2.20 -19.55
CA GLU A 30 20.66 -2.50 -20.84
C GLU A 30 20.35 -3.91 -21.35
N GLN A 31 20.09 -4.86 -20.45
CA GLN A 31 19.82 -6.26 -20.78
C GLN A 31 18.32 -6.57 -20.91
N THR A 32 17.45 -5.62 -20.57
CA THR A 32 15.99 -5.83 -20.51
C THR A 32 15.31 -5.38 -21.80
N PRO A 33 14.37 -6.17 -22.37
CA PRO A 33 13.60 -5.75 -23.53
C PRO A 33 12.64 -4.60 -23.22
N ASP A 34 12.38 -3.77 -24.23
CA ASP A 34 11.65 -2.50 -24.11
C ASP A 34 10.23 -2.65 -23.51
N GLU A 35 9.56 -3.77 -23.77
CA GLU A 35 8.24 -4.10 -23.21
C GLU A 35 8.25 -4.20 -21.68
N ILE A 36 9.31 -4.79 -21.11
CA ILE A 36 9.47 -4.91 -19.65
C ILE A 36 9.93 -3.57 -19.07
N LEU A 37 10.78 -2.84 -19.79
CA LEU A 37 11.21 -1.50 -19.39
C LEU A 37 10.03 -0.53 -19.29
N ALA A 38 9.03 -0.62 -20.17
CA ALA A 38 7.82 0.19 -20.11
C ALA A 38 7.05 -0.04 -18.79
N ILE A 39 6.89 -1.30 -18.38
CA ILE A 39 6.23 -1.67 -17.11
C ILE A 39 7.05 -1.18 -15.91
N ALA A 40 8.36 -1.35 -15.95
CA ALA A 40 9.26 -0.88 -14.90
C ALA A 40 9.24 0.66 -14.76
N LEU A 41 9.20 1.38 -15.89
CA LEU A 41 9.08 2.83 -15.93
C LEU A 41 7.75 3.29 -15.33
N GLU A 42 6.63 2.67 -15.71
CA GLU A 42 5.31 2.98 -15.16
C GLU A 42 5.30 2.80 -13.64
N PHE A 43 5.84 1.69 -13.14
CA PHE A 43 5.94 1.42 -11.72
C PHE A 43 6.83 2.44 -10.98
N LEU A 44 7.98 2.82 -11.54
CA LEU A 44 8.85 3.83 -10.96
C LEU A 44 8.19 5.21 -10.92
N LEU A 45 7.48 5.59 -11.98
CA LEU A 45 6.72 6.84 -12.03
C LEU A 45 5.60 6.83 -10.98
N PHE A 46 4.88 5.73 -10.83
CA PHE A 46 3.88 5.54 -9.79
C PHE A 46 4.47 5.70 -8.39
N MET A 47 5.60 5.04 -8.12
CA MET A 47 6.29 5.14 -6.83
C MET A 47 6.76 6.58 -6.55
N ARG A 48 7.28 7.28 -7.56
CA ARG A 48 7.69 8.68 -7.44
C ARG A 48 6.50 9.60 -7.16
N SER A 49 5.37 9.40 -7.85
CA SER A 49 4.13 10.15 -7.61
C SER A 49 3.65 9.97 -6.17
N ARG A 50 3.69 8.75 -5.65
CA ARG A 50 3.33 8.47 -4.26
C ARG A 50 4.34 9.01 -3.25
N ALA A 51 5.63 8.99 -3.56
CA ALA A 51 6.65 9.56 -2.69
C ALA A 51 6.50 11.08 -2.53
N SER A 52 6.09 11.80 -3.59
CA SER A 52 5.72 13.22 -3.47
C SER A 52 4.44 13.45 -2.67
N ASP A 53 3.50 12.50 -2.70
CA ASP A 53 2.24 12.57 -1.96
C ASP A 53 2.32 11.97 -0.53
N SER A 54 3.50 11.48 -0.12
CA SER A 54 3.77 10.83 1.17
C SER A 54 3.39 11.68 2.40
N SER A 55 3.21 12.99 2.21
CA SER A 55 2.70 13.88 3.25
C SER A 55 1.24 13.64 3.66
N ARG A 56 0.46 12.89 2.87
CA ARG A 56 -0.98 12.64 3.12
C ARG A 56 -1.36 11.17 2.99
N SER A 57 -0.68 10.31 3.75
CA SER A 57 -1.17 8.94 3.94
C SER A 57 -2.48 8.95 4.73
N THR A 58 -3.59 8.54 4.10
CA THR A 58 -4.88 8.32 4.77
C THR A 58 -4.73 7.37 5.95
N ALA A 59 -3.89 6.34 5.83
CA ALA A 59 -3.60 5.40 6.91
C ALA A 59 -2.93 6.09 8.10
N ALA A 60 -1.95 6.99 7.85
CA ALA A 60 -1.32 7.76 8.92
C ALA A 60 -2.31 8.73 9.60
N SER A 61 -3.22 9.34 8.83
CA SER A 61 -4.28 10.18 9.39
C SER A 61 -5.29 9.37 10.21
N ILE A 62 -5.65 8.16 9.78
CA ILE A 62 -6.54 7.26 10.52
C ILE A 62 -5.87 6.84 11.83
N LEU A 63 -4.61 6.42 11.80
CA LEU A 63 -3.87 6.04 13.00
C LEU A 63 -3.77 7.19 14.01
N LYS A 64 -3.42 8.40 13.54
CA LYS A 64 -3.39 9.60 14.39
C LYS A 64 -4.77 9.94 14.97
N THR A 65 -5.83 9.68 14.23
CA THR A 65 -7.20 9.85 14.71
C THR A 65 -7.54 8.79 15.75
N LEU A 66 -7.19 7.52 15.53
CA LEU A 66 -7.38 6.44 16.50
C LEU A 66 -6.58 6.64 17.80
N GLU A 67 -5.35 7.14 17.71
CA GLU A 67 -4.54 7.53 18.88
C GLU A 67 -5.23 8.59 19.75
N LYS A 68 -5.97 9.52 19.12
CA LYS A 68 -6.70 10.58 19.82
C LYS A 68 -8.04 10.13 20.40
N ILE A 69 -8.72 9.18 19.77
CA ILE A 69 -10.08 8.75 20.17
C ILE A 69 -10.02 7.84 21.42
N GLY A 70 -8.83 7.45 21.87
CA GLY A 70 -8.66 6.56 23.01
C GLY A 70 -8.95 5.10 22.64
N GLN A 71 -8.69 4.19 23.58
CA GLN A 71 -9.09 2.80 23.41
C GLN A 71 -10.62 2.75 23.47
N TRP A 72 -11.26 2.21 22.43
CA TRP A 72 -12.66 1.83 22.51
C TRP A 72 -12.76 0.70 23.54
N GLU A 73 -13.29 1.01 24.72
CA GLU A 73 -13.53 0.06 25.79
C GLU A 73 -15.05 -0.11 25.93
N GLY A 74 -15.63 -0.94 25.07
CA GLY A 74 -17.07 -1.19 25.03
C GLY A 74 -17.45 -2.14 23.89
N ASP A 75 -18.31 -3.12 24.20
CA ASP A 75 -19.03 -3.95 23.20
C ASP A 75 -20.46 -3.42 23.03
N ASP A 76 -20.57 -2.10 22.97
CA ASP A 76 -21.82 -1.31 23.02
C ASP A 76 -22.14 -0.67 21.67
N LEU A 77 -21.47 -1.11 20.60
CA LEU A 77 -21.73 -0.65 19.23
C LEU A 77 -23.20 -0.87 18.84
N GLU A 78 -23.75 -2.04 19.15
CA GLU A 78 -25.14 -2.39 18.82
C GLU A 78 -26.14 -1.50 19.58
N GLU A 79 -25.91 -1.28 20.88
CA GLU A 79 -26.75 -0.40 21.70
C GLU A 79 -26.71 1.05 21.18
N CYS A 80 -25.52 1.56 20.87
CA CYS A 80 -25.35 2.88 20.28
C CYS A 80 -26.04 3.01 18.92
N LEU A 81 -25.96 1.96 18.08
CA LEU A 81 -26.62 1.92 16.78
C LEU A 81 -28.14 1.93 16.93
N GLU A 82 -28.68 1.15 17.88
CA GLU A 82 -30.10 1.06 18.16
C GLU A 82 -30.68 2.39 18.65
N LEU A 83 -29.95 3.13 19.49
CA LEU A 83 -30.29 4.50 19.90
C LEU A 83 -30.35 5.46 18.69
N VAL A 84 -29.43 5.33 17.73
CA VAL A 84 -29.43 6.15 16.49
C VAL A 84 -30.62 5.80 15.60
N HIS A 85 -30.92 4.52 15.42
CA HIS A 85 -32.09 4.08 14.66
C HIS A 85 -33.40 4.57 15.28
N THR A 86 -33.47 4.58 16.61
CA THR A 86 -34.66 5.02 17.35
C THR A 86 -34.80 6.55 17.35
N SER A 87 -33.69 7.29 17.37
CA SER A 87 -33.71 8.77 17.44
C SER A 87 -33.75 9.47 16.08
N ARG A 88 -33.21 8.86 15.01
CA ARG A 88 -33.26 9.45 13.66
C ARG A 88 -34.63 9.21 13.05
N GLY A 89 -35.25 10.27 12.55
CA GLY A 89 -36.52 10.17 11.84
C GLY A 89 -36.42 9.22 10.65
N GLN A 90 -37.37 8.29 10.54
CA GLN A 90 -37.47 7.38 9.40
C GLN A 90 -37.72 8.19 8.12
N LEU A 91 -36.71 8.22 7.26
CA LEU A 91 -36.81 8.85 5.95
C LEU A 91 -37.25 7.77 4.96
N TYR A 92 -38.52 7.80 4.57
CA TYR A 92 -39.06 6.90 3.56
C TYR A 92 -38.50 7.30 2.19
N ILE A 93 -37.69 6.43 1.60
CA ILE A 93 -37.21 6.58 0.23
C ILE A 93 -38.06 5.63 -0.62
N SER A 94 -39.00 6.17 -1.40
CA SER A 94 -39.74 5.39 -2.39
C SER A 94 -38.75 4.84 -3.42
N THR A 95 -38.51 3.53 -3.39
CA THR A 95 -37.91 2.83 -4.53
C THR A 95 -39.02 2.57 -5.53
N ASP A 96 -39.30 3.55 -6.38
CA ASP A 96 -40.17 3.36 -7.54
C ASP A 96 -39.44 2.50 -8.57
N ASP A 97 -39.52 1.17 -8.40
CA ASP A 97 -39.15 0.19 -9.41
C ASP A 97 -40.40 -0.55 -9.88
N THR A 98 -41.17 0.05 -10.80
CA THR A 98 -42.08 -0.70 -11.68
C THR A 98 -42.16 -0.07 -13.08
N ASP A 99 -41.01 0.15 -13.73
CA ASP A 99 -40.94 0.05 -15.19
C ASP A 99 -40.80 -1.43 -15.57
N THR A 100 -41.93 -2.15 -15.58
CA THR A 100 -42.06 -3.41 -16.33
C THR A 100 -43.14 -3.25 -17.40
N GLN A 101 -42.89 -2.33 -18.34
CA GLN A 101 -43.39 -2.50 -19.70
C GLN A 101 -42.53 -3.55 -20.39
N ALA A 102 -43.06 -4.76 -20.61
CA ALA A 102 -42.97 -5.52 -21.86
C ALA A 102 -43.37 -7.00 -21.65
N LEU A 103 -44.08 -7.53 -22.66
CA LEU A 103 -44.39 -8.95 -22.92
C LEU A 103 -45.56 -9.48 -22.04
N LYS A 104 -46.77 -9.76 -22.55
CA LYS A 104 -47.13 -10.38 -23.82
C LYS A 104 -48.57 -9.99 -24.22
N ALA A 105 -48.72 -9.60 -25.48
CA ALA A 105 -49.95 -9.77 -26.23
C ALA A 105 -49.98 -11.22 -26.76
N ASP A 106 -51.05 -11.95 -26.44
CA ASP A 106 -51.83 -12.80 -27.36
C ASP A 106 -53.10 -13.27 -26.62
#